data_AF-V9LK12-F1
#
_entry.id   AF-V9LK12-F1
#
_cell.length_a   1.000
_cell.length_b   1.000
_cell.length_c   1.000
_cell.angle_alpha   90.00
_cell.angle_beta   90.00
_cell.angle_gamma   90.00
#
_symmetry.space_group_name_H-M   'P 1'
#
loop_
_entity.id
_entity.type
_entity.pdbx_description
1 polymer ?
#
loop_
_entity_poly.entity_id
_entity_poly.type
_entity_poly.pdbx_seq_one_letter_code
_entity_poly.pdbx_strand_id
1 'polypeptide(L)'
;MLASRALLAKNVAAVLTTQPSCSFFQSSDVGNWGNANVAVVFSGSGCWDGTDTNEAAYVMYHLSRNGAKFQMFAPNMQQMQVIDHSRNQPSSGENRNVMIESARLARGKIQDLSRL
;
A
#
# COMPACT_ATOMS: atom_id res chain seq x y z
N MET A 1 -10.41 53.24 -35.13
CA MET A 1 -10.46 52.97 -33.68
C MET A 1 -10.81 51.49 -33.52
N LEU A 2 -9.83 50.59 -33.58
CA LEU A 2 -9.05 50.06 -32.45
C LEU A 2 -9.91 49.46 -31.32
N ALA A 3 -9.83 48.13 -31.25
CA ALA A 3 -9.66 47.31 -30.05
C ALA A 3 -10.88 46.90 -29.20
N SER A 4 -11.06 45.57 -29.20
CA SER A 4 -11.08 44.73 -27.98
C SER A 4 -12.33 44.74 -27.10
N ARG A 5 -13.18 43.74 -27.34
CA ARG A 5 -13.97 43.08 -26.28
C ARG A 5 -13.95 41.56 -26.46
N ALA A 6 -12.75 41.00 -26.43
CA ALA A 6 -12.53 39.61 -26.07
C ALA A 6 -11.64 39.62 -24.83
N LEU A 7 -12.21 39.32 -23.66
CA LEU A 7 -11.56 38.85 -22.42
C LEU A 7 -12.51 39.15 -21.24
N LEU A 8 -13.12 38.10 -20.68
CA LEU A 8 -13.15 37.79 -19.25
C LEU A 8 -14.30 36.80 -18.97
N ALA A 9 -14.06 35.54 -19.33
CA ALA A 9 -14.70 34.41 -18.67
C ALA A 9 -13.60 33.39 -18.36
N LYS A 10 -12.81 33.70 -17.33
CA LYS A 10 -11.88 32.74 -16.72
C LYS A 10 -12.24 32.59 -15.25
N ASN A 11 -12.50 31.33 -14.90
CA ASN A 11 -12.26 30.70 -13.60
C ASN A 11 -13.25 31.00 -12.46
N VAL A 12 -14.34 30.24 -12.43
CA VAL A 12 -14.99 29.84 -11.18
C VAL A 12 -15.06 28.30 -11.15
N ALA A 13 -13.91 27.68 -10.93
CA ALA A 13 -13.79 26.24 -10.69
C ALA A 13 -12.69 25.96 -9.63
N ALA A 14 -12.64 26.79 -8.58
CA ALA A 14 -11.59 26.72 -7.55
C ALA A 14 -12.18 26.73 -6.13
N VAL A 15 -13.28 26.00 -5.89
CA VAL A 15 -13.93 25.94 -4.55
C VAL A 15 -14.13 24.50 -4.04
N LEU A 16 -13.54 23.46 -4.65
CA LEU A 16 -13.66 22.08 -4.12
C LEU A 16 -12.35 21.26 -4.06
N THR A 17 -11.17 21.88 -4.16
CA THR A 17 -9.90 21.14 -4.07
C THR A 17 -8.91 21.79 -3.13
N THR A 18 -9.23 21.80 -1.83
CA THR A 18 -8.19 21.84 -0.80
C THR A 18 -8.63 20.93 0.34
N GLN A 19 -8.40 19.63 0.19
CA GLN A 19 -8.06 18.87 1.39
C GLN A 19 -6.75 19.45 1.92
N PRO A 20 -6.58 19.60 3.24
CA PRO A 20 -5.38 20.18 3.79
C PRO A 20 -4.23 19.27 3.42
N SER A 21 -3.42 19.69 2.46
CA SER A 21 -2.05 19.23 2.35
C SER A 21 -1.44 19.51 3.71
N CYS A 22 -1.15 18.45 4.46
CA CYS A 22 -0.31 18.53 5.64
C CYS A 22 1.09 18.94 5.16
N SER A 23 1.27 20.25 4.98
CA SER A 23 2.50 20.86 4.49
C SER A 23 3.39 21.23 5.67
N PHE A 24 3.84 20.25 6.46
CA PHE A 24 5.01 20.41 7.35
C PHE A 24 5.68 19.04 7.59
N PHE A 25 6.52 18.63 6.64
CA PHE A 25 7.67 17.76 6.90
C PHE A 25 8.78 18.21 5.95
N GLN A 26 9.92 18.63 6.48
CA GLN A 26 11.03 19.14 5.68
C GLN A 26 11.47 18.09 4.65
N SER A 27 11.47 18.51 3.38
CA SER A 27 11.66 17.68 2.20
C SER A 27 13.12 17.29 1.91
N SER A 28 14.09 17.60 2.78
CA SER A 28 15.50 17.52 2.41
C SER A 28 16.22 16.20 2.74
N ASP A 29 15.69 15.34 3.63
CA ASP A 29 16.46 14.15 4.08
C ASP A 29 15.70 12.80 4.02
N VAL A 30 14.46 12.78 3.54
CA VAL A 30 13.74 11.53 3.25
C VAL A 30 13.92 11.18 1.78
N GLY A 31 14.74 10.15 1.53
CA GLY A 31 15.26 9.81 0.21
C GLY A 31 14.21 9.87 -0.88
N ASN A 32 14.47 10.67 -1.92
CA ASN A 32 13.68 10.68 -3.14
C ASN A 32 13.90 9.35 -3.88
N TRP A 33 13.09 8.34 -3.58
CA TRP A 33 13.17 7.01 -4.19
C TRP A 33 12.38 6.97 -5.51
N GLY A 34 12.13 8.12 -6.14
CA GLY A 34 11.12 8.38 -7.18
C GLY A 34 11.09 7.47 -8.42
N ASN A 35 12.09 6.58 -8.59
CA ASN A 35 12.14 5.56 -9.64
C ASN A 35 12.47 4.14 -9.14
N ALA A 36 12.62 3.92 -7.83
CA ALA A 36 12.86 2.59 -7.28
C ALA A 36 11.60 1.74 -7.45
N ASN A 37 11.76 0.57 -8.09
CA ASN A 37 10.74 -0.46 -8.17
C ASN A 37 11.02 -1.49 -7.08
N VAL A 38 10.10 -1.65 -6.15
CA VAL A 38 10.25 -2.53 -4.99
C VAL A 38 9.22 -3.65 -5.07
N ALA A 39 9.69 -4.89 -5.00
CA ALA A 39 8.82 -6.04 -4.79
C ALA A 39 8.65 -6.28 -3.29
N VAL A 40 7.40 -6.27 -2.82
CA VAL A 40 7.06 -6.58 -1.44
C VAL A 40 6.48 -7.99 -1.42
N VAL A 41 7.13 -8.92 -0.72
CA VAL A 41 6.68 -10.31 -0.65
C VAL A 41 6.05 -10.55 0.72
N PHE A 42 4.83 -11.09 0.71
CA PHE A 42 4.07 -11.47 1.90
C PHE A 42 3.98 -12.99 2.05
N SER A 43 3.71 -13.42 3.28
CA SER A 43 3.66 -14.82 3.73
C SER A 43 2.33 -15.18 4.43
N GLY A 44 1.34 -14.29 4.41
CA GLY A 44 0.03 -14.45 5.03
C GLY A 44 -0.45 -13.13 5.64
N SER A 45 -1.27 -13.18 6.68
CA SER A 45 -1.76 -12.01 7.43
C SER A 45 -1.86 -12.30 8.94
N GLY A 46 -0.75 -12.17 9.64
CA GLY A 46 -0.62 -12.44 11.08
C GLY A 46 0.84 -12.73 11.46
N CYS A 47 1.31 -12.26 12.62
CA CYS A 47 2.73 -12.38 12.99
C CYS A 47 3.20 -13.82 13.22
N TRP A 48 2.31 -14.71 13.66
CA TRP A 48 2.63 -16.10 13.98
C TRP A 48 2.42 -17.09 12.81
N ASP A 49 1.57 -16.73 11.84
CA ASP A 49 1.15 -17.58 10.72
C ASP A 49 1.32 -16.91 9.34
N GLY A 50 2.01 -15.77 9.29
CA GLY A 50 2.24 -15.03 8.04
C GLY A 50 3.07 -13.76 8.24
N THR A 51 2.65 -12.67 7.59
CA THR A 51 3.30 -11.36 7.69
C THR A 51 2.70 -10.54 8.82
N ASP A 52 3.54 -9.89 9.62
CA ASP A 52 3.08 -8.93 10.62
C ASP A 52 2.36 -7.74 9.95
N THR A 53 1.12 -7.50 10.37
CA THR A 53 0.26 -6.47 9.78
C THR A 53 0.79 -5.07 9.99
N ASN A 54 1.42 -4.79 11.14
CA ASN A 54 1.98 -3.47 11.44
C ASN A 54 3.21 -3.21 10.58
N GLU A 55 4.12 -4.18 10.48
CA GLU A 55 5.31 -4.07 9.62
C GLU A 55 4.91 -3.86 8.16
N ALA A 56 3.97 -4.65 7.64
CA ALA A 56 3.47 -4.50 6.28
C ALA A 56 2.89 -3.09 6.05
N ALA A 57 2.08 -2.58 6.99
CA ALA A 57 1.50 -1.25 6.90
C ALA A 57 2.58 -0.15 6.90
N TYR A 58 3.57 -0.23 7.79
CA TYR A 58 4.66 0.75 7.86
C TYR A 58 5.56 0.70 6.62
N VAL A 59 5.92 -0.49 6.13
CA VAL A 59 6.72 -0.64 4.91
C VAL A 59 6.01 0.01 3.72
N MET A 60 4.74 -0.33 3.49
CA MET A 60 3.96 0.27 2.40
C MET A 60 3.81 1.79 2.57
N TYR A 61 3.59 2.26 3.80
CA TYR A 61 3.51 3.69 4.11
C TYR A 61 4.81 4.42 3.76
N HIS A 62 5.96 3.91 4.19
CA HIS A 62 7.26 4.51 3.92
C HIS A 62 7.64 4.45 2.44
N LEU A 63 7.35 3.35 1.75
CA LEU A 63 7.56 3.25 0.29
C LEU A 63 6.73 4.31 -0.45
N SER A 64 5.44 4.42 -0.11
CA SER A 64 4.55 5.41 -0.72
C SER A 64 4.99 6.84 -0.42
N ARG A 65 5.44 7.13 0.80
CA ARG A 65 5.84 8.47 1.23
C ARG A 65 7.12 8.96 0.56
N ASN A 66 8.04 8.04 0.26
CA ASN A 66 9.32 8.33 -0.43
C ASN A 66 9.21 8.27 -1.97
N GLY A 67 8.00 8.07 -2.52
CA GLY A 67 7.77 8.06 -3.97
C GLY A 67 8.22 6.79 -4.69
N ALA A 68 8.50 5.70 -3.97
CA ALA A 68 8.83 4.42 -4.58
C ALA A 68 7.60 3.79 -5.25
N LYS A 69 7.80 3.10 -6.36
CA LYS A 69 6.77 2.25 -6.98
C LYS A 69 6.93 0.85 -6.43
N PHE A 70 5.86 0.26 -5.92
CA PHE A 70 5.93 -1.09 -5.38
C PHE A 70 4.77 -1.96 -5.84
N GLN A 71 5.04 -3.25 -5.92
CA GLN A 71 4.07 -4.29 -6.22
C GLN A 71 4.16 -5.37 -5.14
N MET A 72 3.02 -5.92 -4.78
CA MET A 72 2.89 -6.89 -3.70
C MET A 72 2.70 -8.29 -4.28
N PHE A 73 3.41 -9.25 -3.70
CA PHE A 73 3.43 -10.64 -4.13
C PHE A 73 3.24 -11.57 -2.94
N ALA A 74 2.68 -12.75 -3.17
CA ALA A 74 2.66 -13.84 -2.20
C ALA A 74 2.61 -15.19 -2.92
N PRO A 75 3.17 -16.25 -2.33
CA PRO A 75 3.08 -17.58 -2.91
C PRO A 75 1.64 -18.11 -2.80
N ASN A 76 1.11 -18.67 -3.88
CA ASN A 76 -0.20 -19.31 -3.89
C ASN A 76 -0.11 -20.76 -3.37
N MET A 77 0.04 -20.89 -2.05
CA MET A 77 0.14 -22.18 -1.35
C MET A 77 -0.62 -22.14 -0.03
N GLN A 78 -0.85 -23.31 0.57
CA GLN A 78 -1.42 -23.40 1.91
C GLN A 78 -0.40 -22.97 2.97
N GLN A 79 -0.89 -22.31 4.03
CA GLN A 79 -0.08 -22.01 5.22
C GLN A 79 0.34 -23.31 5.92
N MET A 80 1.51 -23.29 6.58
CA MET A 80 1.96 -24.45 7.35
C MET A 80 1.13 -24.66 8.62
N GLN A 81 0.65 -23.59 9.21
CA GLN A 81 -0.17 -23.57 10.42
C GLN A 81 -1.06 -22.34 10.41
N VAL A 82 -2.24 -22.46 10.99
CA VAL A 82 -3.16 -21.35 11.24
C VAL A 82 -3.22 -21.16 12.74
N ILE A 83 -3.04 -19.93 13.22
CA ILE A 83 -2.96 -19.65 14.66
C ILE A 83 -4.14 -18.76 15.07
N ASP A 84 -4.77 -19.11 16.19
CA ASP A 84 -5.68 -18.20 16.88
C ASP A 84 -4.86 -17.25 17.75
N HIS A 85 -4.63 -16.02 17.26
CA HIS A 85 -3.86 -15.00 17.98
C HIS A 85 -4.52 -14.55 19.30
N SER A 86 -5.80 -14.85 19.53
CA SER A 86 -6.44 -14.57 20.84
C SER A 86 -6.03 -15.57 21.92
N ARG A 87 -5.75 -16.82 21.53
CA ARG A 87 -5.37 -17.92 22.42
C ARG A 87 -3.89 -18.31 22.32
N ASN A 88 -3.19 -17.78 21.32
CA ASN A 88 -1.82 -18.14 20.96
C ASN A 88 -1.63 -19.65 20.77
N GLN A 89 -2.60 -20.31 20.14
CA GLN A 89 -2.59 -21.75 19.89
C GLN A 89 -2.92 -22.06 18.43
N PRO A 90 -2.38 -23.15 17.85
CA PRO A 90 -2.77 -23.60 16.52
C PRO A 90 -4.26 -23.91 16.46
N SER A 91 -4.96 -23.44 15.43
CA SER A 91 -6.34 -23.83 15.16
C SER A 91 -6.35 -25.17 14.44
N SER A 92 -6.82 -26.21 15.14
CA SER A 92 -6.88 -27.57 14.61
C SER A 92 -7.95 -27.68 13.52
N GLY A 93 -7.54 -28.08 12.31
CA GLY A 93 -8.45 -28.35 11.19
C GLY A 93 -8.77 -27.15 10.29
N GLU A 94 -8.26 -25.95 10.62
CA GLU A 94 -8.31 -24.81 9.71
C GLU A 94 -7.16 -24.87 8.70
N ASN A 95 -7.47 -24.54 7.45
CA ASN A 95 -6.47 -24.36 6.41
C ASN A 95 -6.74 -23.06 5.67
N ARG A 96 -5.70 -22.25 5.50
CA ARG A 96 -5.77 -20.95 4.82
C ARG A 96 -4.67 -20.86 3.79
N ASN A 97 -4.98 -20.20 2.68
CA ASN A 97 -4.03 -19.97 1.61
C ASN A 97 -3.26 -18.66 1.84
N VAL A 98 -1.94 -18.72 1.69
CA VAL A 98 -1.03 -17.60 1.91
C VAL A 98 -1.39 -16.39 1.06
N MET A 99 -1.59 -16.57 -0.25
CA MET A 99 -1.92 -15.47 -1.15
C MET A 99 -3.28 -14.83 -0.84
N ILE A 100 -4.29 -15.65 -0.52
CA ILE A 100 -5.63 -15.17 -0.14
C ILE A 100 -5.55 -14.34 1.15
N GLU A 101 -4.83 -14.80 2.17
CA GLU A 101 -4.69 -14.06 3.42
C GLU A 101 -3.85 -12.79 3.24
N SER A 102 -2.77 -12.83 2.47
CA SER A 102 -1.97 -11.64 2.14
C SER A 102 -2.74 -10.60 1.33
N ALA A 103 -3.78 -10.99 0.57
CA ALA A 103 -4.64 -10.04 -0.12
C ALA A 103 -5.35 -9.07 0.84
N ARG A 104 -5.53 -9.45 2.12
CA ARG A 104 -6.05 -8.56 3.18
C ARG A 104 -5.14 -7.36 3.41
N LEU A 105 -3.83 -7.59 3.48
CA LEU A 105 -2.81 -6.54 3.63
C LEU A 105 -2.71 -5.67 2.37
N ALA A 106 -2.73 -6.30 1.20
CA ALA A 106 -2.58 -5.64 -0.09
C ALA A 106 -3.84 -4.90 -0.59
N ARG A 107 -4.95 -4.94 0.16
CA ARG A 107 -6.27 -4.42 -0.26
C ARG A 107 -6.67 -4.96 -1.64
N GLY A 108 -6.45 -6.25 -1.86
CA GLY A 108 -6.74 -6.96 -3.11
C GLY A 108 -5.70 -6.78 -4.24
N LYS A 109 -4.71 -5.89 -4.10
CA LYS A 109 -3.68 -5.64 -5.12
C LYS A 109 -2.46 -6.55 -4.93
N ILE A 110 -2.64 -7.85 -5.07
CA ILE A 110 -1.57 -8.84 -4.90
C ILE A 110 -1.42 -9.73 -6.14
N GLN A 111 -0.19 -10.11 -6.45
CA GLN A 111 0.15 -11.02 -7.53
C GLN A 111 0.75 -12.31 -6.99
N ASP A 112 0.66 -13.39 -7.77
CA ASP A 112 1.35 -14.64 -7.45
C ASP A 112 2.87 -14.41 -7.51
N LEU A 113 3.60 -14.92 -6.53
CA LEU A 113 5.06 -14.82 -6.45
C LEU A 113 5.75 -15.37 -7.70
N SER A 114 5.14 -16.33 -8.41
CA SER A 114 5.65 -16.85 -9.69
C SER A 114 5.71 -15.83 -10.83
N ARG A 115 5.06 -14.66 -10.67
CA ARG A 115 5.05 -13.57 -11.68
C ARG A 115 6.08 -12.47 -11.41
N LEU A 116 6.87 -12.59 -10.34
CA LEU A 116 7.95 -11.67 -10.01
C LEU A 116 9.15 -11.89 -10.94
#